data_AF-A0AAD3NXC1-F1
#
_entry.id   AF-A0AAD3NXC1-F1
#
_cell.length_a   1.000
_cell.length_b   1.000
_cell.length_c   1.000
_cell.angle_alpha   90.00
_cell.angle_beta   90.00
_cell.angle_gamma   90.00
#
_symmetry.space_group_name_H-M   'P 1'
#
loop_
_entity.id
_entity.type
_entity.pdbx_description
1 polymer ?
#
loop_
_entity_poly.entity_id
_entity_poly.type
_entity_poly.pdbx_seq_one_letter_code
_entity_poly.pdbx_strand_id
1 'polypeptide(L)'
;MTKAKTKGQKLAEKRRRAMLEAAPVGLPELAPIPPRRKQPRHKGRFVRVGEDPRKVVLNKRCRDMGIAENRDNRRLMSLPMLEDHAGQVIYLEAKADADRLWQTFCRLDKVDAVYHARILGRSRHAKCGKIEFMPERLESRPDDAADHRSDEEKQRSAVNNWMRWHGYLGHLTASEQSAIWDGIYLRCEMHKGGKPTTRGRAFVAALRMLHVVSSRGK
;
A
#
# COMPACT_ATOMS: atom_id res chain seq x y z
N MET A 1 -31.49 32.62 31.21
CA MET A 1 -31.77 31.50 32.14
C MET A 1 -30.67 30.45 32.02
N THR A 2 -29.73 30.41 32.96
CA THR A 2 -28.63 29.44 33.00
C THR A 2 -29.15 28.08 33.52
N LYS A 3 -29.08 27.04 32.70
CA LYS A 3 -29.52 25.68 33.07
C LYS A 3 -28.77 25.22 34.33
N ALA A 4 -29.52 24.82 35.36
CA ALA A 4 -28.95 24.35 36.62
C ALA A 4 -28.01 23.16 36.38
N LYS A 5 -26.77 23.28 36.86
CA LYS A 5 -25.74 22.22 36.76
C LYS A 5 -26.24 20.94 37.45
N THR A 6 -26.11 19.80 36.77
CA THR A 6 -26.51 18.50 37.33
C THR A 6 -25.61 18.09 38.50
N LYS A 7 -26.10 17.24 39.42
CA LYS A 7 -25.30 16.75 40.57
C LYS A 7 -23.95 16.16 40.14
N GLY A 8 -23.89 15.46 38.99
CA GLY A 8 -22.65 14.92 38.44
C GLY A 8 -21.65 15.99 37.98
N GLN A 9 -22.13 17.10 37.41
CA GLN A 9 -21.27 18.22 37.02
C GLN A 9 -20.66 18.93 38.23
N LYS A 10 -21.45 19.13 39.31
CA LYS A 10 -20.97 19.71 40.56
C LYS A 10 -19.89 18.84 41.23
N LEU A 11 -20.05 17.52 41.20
CA LEU A 11 -19.08 16.58 41.76
C LEU A 11 -17.77 16.55 40.96
N ALA A 12 -17.85 16.58 39.63
CA ALA A 12 -16.68 16.62 38.75
C ALA A 12 -15.87 17.93 38.92
N GLU A 13 -16.56 19.06 39.09
CA GLU A 13 -15.95 20.37 39.32
C GLU A 13 -15.24 20.42 40.69
N LYS A 14 -15.85 19.84 41.74
CA LYS A 14 -15.23 19.69 43.07
C LYS A 14 -13.97 18.81 43.01
N ARG A 15 -14.00 17.70 42.27
CA ARG A 15 -12.83 16.82 42.08
C ARG A 15 -11.70 17.51 41.30
N ARG A 16 -12.03 18.27 40.25
CA ARG A 16 -11.04 19.02 39.48
C ARG A 16 -10.36 20.09 40.33
N ARG A 17 -11.13 20.78 41.18
CA ARG A 17 -10.61 21.79 42.11
C ARG A 17 -9.69 21.20 43.17
N ALA A 18 -10.08 20.06 43.77
CA ALA A 18 -9.24 19.35 44.72
C ALA A 18 -7.93 18.82 44.09
N MET A 19 -7.96 18.39 42.82
CA MET A 19 -6.76 17.97 42.09
C MET A 19 -5.80 19.14 41.79
N LEU A 20 -6.35 20.33 41.52
CA LEU A 20 -5.56 21.54 41.29
C LEU A 20 -4.96 22.07 42.59
N GLU A 21 -5.70 21.98 43.71
CA GLU A 21 -5.22 22.37 45.04
C GLU A 21 -4.19 21.37 45.62
N ALA A 22 -4.25 20.10 45.22
CA ALA A 22 -3.30 19.05 45.63
C ALA A 22 -2.08 18.91 44.70
N ALA A 23 -1.92 19.79 43.70
CA ALA A 23 -0.77 19.75 42.81
C ALA A 23 0.50 20.19 43.58
N PRO A 24 1.56 19.37 43.65
CA PRO A 24 2.78 19.73 44.37
C PRO A 24 3.45 20.95 43.74
N VAL A 25 3.82 21.92 44.57
CA VAL A 25 4.53 23.15 44.14
C VAL A 25 5.90 22.76 43.58
N GLY A 26 6.19 23.13 42.33
CA GLY A 26 7.50 22.91 41.69
C GLY A 26 7.56 21.90 40.53
N LEU A 27 6.43 21.29 40.15
CA LEU A 27 6.37 20.47 38.92
C LEU A 27 6.18 21.36 37.69
N PRO A 28 6.92 21.11 36.59
CA PRO A 28 6.71 21.81 35.32
C PRO A 28 5.28 21.59 34.82
N GLU A 29 4.70 22.63 34.23
CA GLU A 29 3.33 22.61 33.69
C GLU A 29 3.19 21.45 32.68
N LEU A 30 2.45 20.41 33.07
CA LEU A 30 2.19 19.26 32.22
C LEU A 30 1.44 19.74 30.98
N ALA A 31 1.98 19.41 29.80
CA ALA A 31 1.37 19.77 28.52
C ALA A 31 -0.12 19.34 28.52
N PRO A 32 -1.03 20.23 28.09
CA PRO A 32 -2.46 19.95 28.15
C PRO A 32 -2.79 18.73 27.28
N ILE A 33 -3.20 17.64 27.92
CA ILE A 33 -3.67 16.45 27.21
C ILE A 33 -5.04 16.80 26.61
N PRO A 34 -5.20 16.77 25.28
CA PRO A 34 -6.49 17.06 24.68
C PRO A 34 -7.53 16.05 25.18
N PRO A 35 -8.75 16.49 25.51
CA PRO A 35 -9.79 15.59 25.99
C PRO A 35 -10.05 14.51 24.93
N ARG A 36 -10.02 13.24 25.36
CA ARG A 36 -10.36 12.09 24.51
C ARG A 36 -11.68 12.38 23.78
N ARG A 37 -11.66 12.31 22.44
CA ARG A 37 -12.87 12.43 21.62
C ARG A 37 -13.94 11.49 22.17
N LYS A 38 -15.12 12.03 22.48
CA LYS A 38 -16.26 11.24 22.95
C LYS A 38 -16.63 10.24 21.87
N GLN A 39 -16.57 8.96 22.18
CA GLN A 39 -17.06 7.91 21.28
C GLN A 39 -18.57 8.08 21.07
N PRO A 40 -19.07 7.98 19.83
CA PRO A 40 -20.50 8.08 19.55
C PRO A 40 -21.25 6.97 20.28
N ARG A 41 -22.33 7.37 20.96
CA ARG A 41 -23.25 6.45 21.63
C ARG A 41 -24.62 6.58 20.99
N HIS A 42 -25.26 5.46 20.71
CA HIS A 42 -26.65 5.39 20.27
C HIS A 42 -27.39 4.50 21.25
N LYS A 43 -28.47 5.04 21.85
CA LYS A 43 -29.28 4.36 22.89
C LYS A 43 -28.43 3.75 24.02
N GLY A 44 -27.43 4.49 24.51
CA GLY A 44 -26.60 4.09 25.65
C GLY A 44 -25.50 3.06 25.34
N ARG A 45 -25.44 2.50 24.12
CA ARG A 45 -24.38 1.59 23.69
C ARG A 45 -23.33 2.33 22.87
N PHE A 46 -22.07 1.90 22.99
CA PHE A 46 -21.03 2.35 22.07
C PHE A 46 -21.40 1.91 20.65
N VAL A 47 -21.50 2.87 19.74
CA VAL A 47 -21.64 2.56 18.32
C VAL A 47 -20.24 2.31 17.80
N ARG A 48 -19.95 1.07 17.40
CA ARG A 48 -18.90 0.86 16.41
C ARG A 48 -19.39 1.57 15.16
N VAL A 49 -18.84 2.75 14.89
CA VAL A 49 -18.94 3.32 13.54
C VAL A 49 -18.35 2.22 12.65
N GLY A 50 -19.18 1.63 11.79
CA GLY A 50 -18.71 0.67 10.80
C GLY A 50 -17.77 1.41 9.87
N GLU A 51 -16.51 1.55 10.27
CA GLU A 51 -15.48 2.07 9.40
C GLU A 51 -15.26 1.02 8.33
N ASP A 52 -15.65 1.35 7.10
CA ASP A 52 -15.29 0.54 5.94
C ASP A 52 -13.75 0.48 5.90
N PRO A 53 -13.13 -0.70 6.11
CA PRO A 53 -11.67 -0.84 6.14
C PRO A 53 -11.05 -0.40 4.81
N ARG A 54 -11.77 -0.51 3.69
CA ARG A 54 -11.32 -0.03 2.38
C ARG A 54 -11.09 1.48 2.41
N LYS A 55 -11.98 2.23 3.07
CA LYS A 55 -11.87 3.69 3.18
C LYS A 55 -10.61 4.11 3.92
N VAL A 56 -10.21 3.37 4.96
CA VAL A 56 -8.99 3.65 5.73
C VAL A 56 -7.75 3.51 4.85
N VAL A 57 -7.67 2.43 4.06
CA VAL A 57 -6.56 2.17 3.13
C VAL A 57 -6.52 3.23 2.03
N LEU A 58 -7.66 3.55 1.41
CA LEU A 58 -7.72 4.56 0.35
C LEU A 58 -7.37 5.96 0.85
N ASN A 59 -7.81 6.33 2.06
CA ASN A 59 -7.43 7.60 2.69
C ASN A 59 -5.93 7.64 3.03
N LYS A 60 -5.33 6.52 3.45
CA LYS A 60 -3.87 6.42 3.62
C LYS A 60 -3.16 6.67 2.29
N ARG A 61 -3.58 6.01 1.19
CA ARG A 61 -3.00 6.24 -0.14
C ARG A 61 -3.10 7.70 -0.59
N CYS A 62 -4.26 8.34 -0.37
CA CYS A 62 -4.41 9.77 -0.62
C CYS A 62 -3.35 10.60 0.13
N ARG A 63 -3.14 10.34 1.42
CA ARG A 63 -2.11 11.04 2.24
C ARG A 63 -0.70 10.77 1.75
N ASP A 64 -0.37 9.52 1.44
CA ASP A 64 0.96 9.12 0.93
C ASP A 64 1.27 9.81 -0.41
N MET A 65 0.24 10.02 -1.23
CA MET A 65 0.31 10.74 -2.50
C MET A 65 0.11 12.26 -2.39
N GLY A 66 -0.09 12.81 -1.18
CA GLY A 66 -0.30 14.24 -0.97
C GLY A 66 -1.61 14.79 -1.56
N ILE A 67 -2.62 13.95 -1.73
CA ILE A 67 -3.92 14.25 -2.35
C ILE A 67 -5.01 14.32 -1.27
N ALA A 68 -6.00 15.21 -1.45
CA ALA A 68 -7.12 15.34 -0.52
C ALA A 68 -8.03 14.10 -0.46
N GLU A 69 -8.56 13.80 0.74
CA GLU A 69 -9.41 12.63 1.01
C GLU A 69 -10.88 12.80 0.55
N ASN A 70 -11.10 13.11 -0.73
CA ASN A 70 -12.45 13.24 -1.31
C ASN A 70 -12.92 11.93 -2.01
N ARG A 71 -14.18 11.89 -2.47
CA ARG A 71 -14.78 10.70 -3.09
C ARG A 71 -14.09 10.32 -4.40
N ASP A 72 -13.78 11.30 -5.24
CA ASP A 72 -13.22 11.06 -6.57
C ASP A 72 -11.77 10.58 -6.49
N ASN A 73 -10.99 11.16 -5.58
CA ASN A 73 -9.63 10.72 -5.30
C ASN A 73 -9.61 9.33 -4.70
N ARG A 74 -10.58 8.95 -3.84
CA ARG A 74 -10.70 7.56 -3.38
C ARG A 74 -11.00 6.59 -4.52
N ARG A 75 -11.85 6.98 -5.48
CA ARG A 75 -12.13 6.18 -6.68
C ARG A 75 -10.89 6.06 -7.58
N LEU A 76 -10.07 7.09 -7.65
CA LEU A 76 -8.77 7.01 -8.32
C LEU A 76 -7.83 6.04 -7.56
N MET A 77 -7.71 6.17 -6.23
CA MET A 77 -6.85 5.32 -5.39
C MET A 77 -7.26 3.84 -5.33
N SER A 78 -8.43 3.48 -5.84
CA SER A 78 -8.85 2.07 -5.97
C SER A 78 -8.32 1.39 -7.24
N LEU A 79 -7.61 2.12 -8.12
CA LEU A 79 -6.96 1.51 -9.28
C LEU A 79 -5.85 0.55 -8.83
N PRO A 80 -5.71 -0.64 -9.46
CA PRO A 80 -4.68 -1.63 -9.12
C PRO A 80 -3.25 -1.06 -9.12
N MET A 81 -2.94 -0.15 -10.05
CA MET A 81 -1.64 0.52 -10.13
C MET A 81 -1.32 1.33 -8.87
N LEU A 82 -2.31 1.97 -8.25
CA LEU A 82 -2.09 2.83 -7.09
C LEU A 82 -2.05 2.04 -5.78
N GLU A 83 -2.15 0.72 -5.82
CA GLU A 83 -1.96 -0.13 -4.65
C GLU A 83 -0.49 -0.33 -4.30
N ASP A 84 0.37 -0.26 -5.31
CA ASP A 84 1.80 -0.49 -5.22
C ASP A 84 2.59 0.84 -5.29
N HIS A 85 3.68 0.94 -4.53
CA HIS A 85 4.60 2.08 -4.57
C HIS A 85 5.21 2.27 -5.96
N ALA A 86 5.49 1.19 -6.69
CA ALA A 86 6.00 1.25 -8.06
C ALA A 86 4.96 1.88 -9.01
N GLY A 87 3.70 1.47 -8.91
CA GLY A 87 2.63 2.05 -9.73
C GLY A 87 2.27 3.48 -9.32
N GLN A 88 2.32 3.82 -8.03
CA GLN A 88 2.16 5.20 -7.56
C GLN A 88 3.24 6.12 -8.14
N VAL A 89 4.52 5.72 -8.15
CA VAL A 89 5.58 6.57 -8.72
C VAL A 89 5.48 6.69 -10.24
N ILE A 90 5.06 5.63 -10.94
CA ILE A 90 4.78 5.67 -12.39
C ILE A 90 3.68 6.69 -12.68
N TYR A 91 2.60 6.69 -11.89
CA TYR A 91 1.52 7.65 -12.06
C TYR A 91 1.96 9.10 -11.82
N LEU A 92 2.84 9.32 -10.82
CA LEU A 92 3.35 10.65 -10.49
C LEU A 92 4.32 11.21 -11.55
N GLU A 93 5.25 10.42 -12.08
CA GLU A 93 6.27 10.88 -13.05
C GLU A 93 5.85 10.75 -14.52
N ALA A 94 4.96 9.81 -14.85
CA ALA A 94 4.69 9.41 -16.22
C ALA A 94 3.19 9.28 -16.52
N LYS A 95 2.37 10.21 -16.04
CA LYS A 95 0.89 10.13 -16.12
C LYS A 95 0.35 9.79 -17.51
N ALA A 96 0.93 10.33 -18.59
CA ALA A 96 0.50 10.07 -19.96
C ALA A 96 0.80 8.64 -20.44
N ASP A 97 1.90 8.05 -19.97
CA ASP A 97 2.37 6.71 -20.35
C ASP A 97 2.15 5.66 -19.24
N ALA A 98 1.46 6.04 -18.16
CA ALA A 98 1.41 5.28 -16.92
C ALA A 98 0.90 3.86 -17.13
N ASP A 99 -0.18 3.69 -17.91
CA ASP A 99 -0.76 2.39 -18.19
C ASP A 99 0.21 1.46 -18.94
N ARG A 100 0.96 1.99 -19.91
CA ARG A 100 1.91 1.21 -20.72
C ARG A 100 3.10 0.76 -19.86
N LEU A 101 3.64 1.67 -19.07
CA LEU A 101 4.76 1.39 -18.17
C LEU A 101 4.33 0.41 -17.06
N TRP A 102 3.14 0.60 -16.50
CA TRP A 102 2.56 -0.29 -15.50
C TRP A 102 2.36 -1.70 -16.04
N GLN A 103 1.87 -1.85 -17.28
CA GLN A 103 1.77 -3.17 -17.93
C GLN A 103 3.13 -3.84 -18.13
N THR A 104 4.15 -3.09 -18.54
CA THR A 104 5.53 -3.62 -18.65
C THR A 104 6.04 -4.10 -17.29
N PHE A 105 5.86 -3.28 -16.25
CA PHE A 105 6.22 -3.66 -14.89
C PHE A 105 5.49 -4.92 -14.43
N CYS A 106 4.15 -4.98 -14.57
CA CYS A 106 3.34 -6.14 -14.18
C CYS A 106 3.77 -7.43 -14.91
N ARG A 107 4.17 -7.34 -16.18
CA ARG A 107 4.63 -8.51 -16.93
C ARG A 107 5.96 -9.03 -16.39
N LEU A 108 6.92 -8.14 -16.14
CA LEU A 108 8.19 -8.51 -15.55
C LEU A 108 7.99 -9.08 -14.13
N ASP A 109 7.19 -8.40 -13.31
CA ASP A 109 6.87 -8.80 -11.94
C ASP A 109 6.24 -10.20 -11.88
N LYS A 110 5.26 -10.46 -12.74
CA LYS A 110 4.61 -11.77 -12.86
C LYS A 110 5.58 -12.86 -13.28
N VAL A 111 6.45 -12.59 -14.26
CA VAL A 111 7.43 -13.58 -14.75
C VAL A 111 8.42 -13.95 -13.65
N ASP A 112 8.93 -12.96 -12.92
CA ASP A 112 9.84 -13.16 -11.79
C ASP A 112 9.15 -13.94 -10.65
N ALA A 113 7.92 -13.57 -10.28
CA ALA A 113 7.15 -14.29 -9.27
C ALA A 113 6.87 -15.76 -9.64
N VAL A 114 6.51 -16.03 -10.90
CA VAL A 114 6.27 -17.40 -11.40
C VAL A 114 7.55 -18.22 -11.37
N TYR A 115 8.69 -17.64 -11.76
CA TYR A 115 9.98 -18.31 -11.73
C TYR A 115 10.39 -18.67 -10.29
N HIS A 116 10.31 -17.73 -9.35
CA HIS A 116 10.59 -18.01 -7.93
C HIS A 116 9.71 -19.13 -7.37
N ALA A 117 8.41 -19.07 -7.64
CA ALA A 117 7.47 -20.06 -7.11
C ALA A 117 7.68 -21.45 -7.70
N ARG A 118 7.87 -21.56 -9.03
CA ARG A 118 7.89 -22.85 -9.73
C ARG A 118 9.28 -23.48 -9.83
N ILE A 119 10.32 -22.67 -10.06
CA ILE A 119 11.68 -23.16 -10.31
C ILE A 119 12.49 -23.15 -9.01
N LEU A 120 12.42 -22.05 -8.24
CA LEU A 120 13.15 -21.95 -6.97
C LEU A 120 12.40 -22.55 -5.78
N GLY A 121 11.13 -22.92 -5.97
CA GLY A 121 10.29 -23.51 -4.91
C GLY A 121 10.03 -22.56 -3.72
N ARG A 122 10.21 -21.25 -3.89
CA ARG A 122 10.07 -20.26 -2.80
C ARG A 122 9.26 -19.05 -3.21
N SER A 123 8.66 -18.38 -2.24
CA SER A 123 8.09 -17.06 -2.49
C SER A 123 9.21 -16.05 -2.67
N ARG A 124 9.04 -15.11 -3.60
CA ARG A 124 9.98 -14.02 -3.83
C ARG A 124 10.12 -13.12 -2.61
N HIS A 125 9.00 -12.81 -1.98
CA HIS A 125 8.92 -11.95 -0.80
C HIS A 125 8.79 -12.82 0.45
N ALA A 126 9.26 -12.33 1.59
CA ALA A 126 9.08 -13.03 2.86
C ALA A 126 7.57 -13.28 3.09
N LYS A 127 7.21 -14.51 3.46
CA LYS A 127 5.82 -14.82 3.81
C LYS A 127 5.49 -14.09 5.12
N CYS A 128 4.79 -12.97 5.04
CA CYS A 128 4.12 -12.41 6.21
C CYS A 128 3.04 -13.39 6.66
N GLY A 129 2.84 -13.55 7.98
CA GLY A 129 1.85 -14.45 8.54
C GLY A 129 0.50 -14.27 7.87
N LYS A 130 0.08 -15.26 7.08
CA LYS A 130 -1.23 -15.27 6.46
C LYS A 130 -2.21 -15.63 7.57
N ILE A 131 -3.20 -14.77 7.82
CA ILE A 131 -4.37 -15.19 8.58
C ILE A 131 -5.06 -16.22 7.68
N GLU A 132 -4.87 -17.50 7.98
CA GLU A 132 -5.56 -18.60 7.32
C GLU A 132 -7.06 -18.49 7.67
N PHE A 133 -7.79 -17.68 6.91
CA PHE A 133 -9.21 -17.89 6.79
C PHE A 133 -9.38 -19.20 6.01
N MET A 134 -9.88 -20.22 6.71
CA MET A 134 -10.34 -21.44 6.07
C MET A 134 -11.42 -21.03 5.07
N PRO A 135 -11.20 -21.16 3.76
CA PRO A 135 -12.24 -20.84 2.79
C PRO A 135 -13.43 -21.76 3.07
N GLU A 136 -14.63 -21.19 3.15
CA GLU A 136 -15.85 -22.00 3.24
C GLU A 136 -15.91 -22.93 2.02
N ARG A 137 -16.31 -24.18 2.24
CA ARG A 137 -16.43 -25.20 1.19
C ARG A 137 -17.24 -24.60 0.03
N LEU A 138 -16.64 -24.50 -1.15
CA LEU A 138 -17.24 -24.18 -2.47
C LEU A 138 -17.05 -22.76 -3.05
N GLU A 139 -16.25 -21.86 -2.45
CA GLU A 139 -15.85 -20.65 -3.18
C GLU A 139 -14.77 -20.97 -4.24
N SER A 140 -15.16 -21.02 -5.53
CA SER A 140 -14.20 -20.93 -6.62
C SER A 140 -13.59 -19.52 -6.61
N ARG A 141 -12.27 -19.41 -6.53
CA ARG A 141 -11.64 -18.09 -6.62
C ARG A 141 -11.66 -17.65 -8.07
N PRO A 142 -11.88 -16.37 -8.36
CA PRO A 142 -11.68 -15.83 -9.72
C PRO A 142 -10.23 -16.01 -10.24
N ASP A 143 -9.28 -16.34 -9.35
CA ASP A 143 -7.89 -16.67 -9.69
C ASP A 143 -7.66 -18.16 -10.02
N ASP A 144 -8.67 -19.03 -9.90
CA ASP A 144 -8.59 -20.45 -10.26
C ASP A 144 -8.75 -20.64 -11.77
N ALA A 145 -7.87 -20.02 -12.55
CA ALA A 145 -7.69 -20.39 -13.95
C ALA A 145 -6.95 -21.74 -13.98
N ALA A 146 -7.68 -22.84 -14.18
CA ALA A 146 -7.10 -24.16 -14.32
C ALA A 146 -6.15 -24.19 -15.54
N ASP A 147 -4.85 -24.11 -15.27
CA ASP A 147 -3.83 -24.21 -16.31
C ASP A 147 -3.69 -25.68 -16.71
N HIS A 148 -4.27 -26.04 -17.87
CA HIS A 148 -4.33 -27.40 -18.39
C HIS A 148 -2.99 -27.93 -18.93
N ARG A 149 -1.95 -27.10 -18.99
CA ARG A 149 -0.61 -27.53 -19.42
C ARG A 149 -0.02 -28.56 -18.48
N SER A 150 0.84 -29.42 -19.00
CA SER A 150 1.61 -30.34 -18.15
C SER A 150 2.57 -29.55 -17.24
N ASP A 151 3.02 -30.18 -16.16
CA ASP A 151 3.97 -29.52 -15.25
C ASP A 151 5.32 -29.22 -15.93
N GLU A 152 5.77 -30.09 -16.84
CA GLU A 152 6.95 -29.85 -17.65
C GLU A 152 6.78 -28.63 -18.58
N GLU A 153 5.63 -28.52 -19.25
CA GLU A 153 5.32 -27.37 -20.12
C GLU A 153 5.29 -26.07 -19.33
N LYS A 154 4.73 -26.09 -18.13
CA LYS A 154 4.68 -24.94 -17.21
C LYS A 154 6.09 -24.53 -16.77
N GLN A 155 6.93 -25.50 -16.38
CA GLN A 155 8.31 -25.23 -15.97
C GLN A 155 9.14 -24.68 -17.13
N ARG A 156 9.07 -25.32 -18.30
CA ARG A 156 9.75 -24.86 -19.52
C ARG A 156 9.31 -23.44 -19.90
N SER A 157 8.01 -23.16 -19.84
CA SER A 157 7.46 -21.83 -20.09
C SER A 157 7.96 -20.79 -19.09
N ALA A 158 8.02 -21.13 -17.79
CA ALA A 158 8.53 -20.24 -16.75
C ALA A 158 9.99 -19.86 -16.98
N VAL A 159 10.86 -20.85 -17.26
CA VAL A 159 12.28 -20.61 -17.55
C VAL A 159 12.46 -19.78 -18.82
N ASN A 160 11.78 -20.12 -19.91
CA ASN A 160 11.90 -19.40 -21.18
C ASN A 160 11.46 -17.94 -21.07
N ASN A 161 10.34 -17.68 -20.37
CA ASN A 161 9.87 -16.32 -20.16
C ASN A 161 10.83 -15.52 -19.27
N TRP A 162 11.36 -16.14 -18.21
CA TRP A 162 12.33 -15.50 -17.33
C TRP A 162 13.62 -15.14 -18.07
N MET A 163 14.16 -16.08 -18.85
CA MET A 163 15.35 -15.84 -19.69
C MET A 163 15.10 -14.74 -20.74
N ARG A 164 13.91 -14.70 -21.35
CA ARG A 164 13.54 -13.64 -22.30
C ARG A 164 13.56 -12.26 -21.66
N TRP A 165 12.96 -12.11 -20.48
CA TRP A 165 12.97 -10.84 -19.75
C TRP A 165 14.37 -10.46 -19.26
N HIS A 166 15.18 -11.43 -18.84
CA HIS A 166 16.59 -11.20 -18.56
C HIS A 166 17.38 -10.74 -19.79
N GLY A 167 17.07 -11.27 -20.97
CA GLY A 167 17.61 -10.79 -22.24
C GLY A 167 17.27 -9.32 -22.48
N TYR A 168 16.02 -8.90 -22.27
CA TYR A 168 15.63 -7.49 -22.38
C TYR A 168 16.35 -6.61 -21.34
N LEU A 169 16.46 -7.07 -20.09
CA LEU A 169 17.20 -6.38 -19.04
C LEU A 169 18.70 -6.26 -19.37
N GLY A 170 19.27 -7.21 -20.10
CA GLY A 170 20.66 -7.19 -20.54
C GLY A 170 21.01 -6.04 -21.49
N HIS A 171 20.02 -5.39 -22.12
CA HIS A 171 20.23 -4.18 -22.92
C HIS A 171 20.35 -2.90 -22.09
N LEU A 172 20.06 -2.97 -20.78
CA LEU A 172 20.10 -1.83 -19.88
C LEU A 172 21.46 -1.77 -19.16
N THR A 173 21.85 -0.58 -18.75
CA THR A 173 23.03 -0.38 -17.88
C THR A 173 22.83 -1.03 -16.52
N ALA A 174 23.91 -1.36 -15.82
CA ALA A 174 23.85 -1.96 -14.48
C ALA A 174 23.03 -1.11 -13.48
N SER A 175 23.14 0.22 -13.56
CA SER A 175 22.36 1.15 -12.73
C SER A 175 20.87 1.09 -13.01
N GLU A 176 20.47 0.99 -14.28
CA GLU A 176 19.06 0.90 -14.67
C GLU A 176 18.46 -0.44 -14.25
N GLN A 177 19.21 -1.54 -14.45
CA GLN A 177 18.81 -2.86 -13.97
C GLN A 177 18.61 -2.85 -12.45
N SER A 178 19.55 -2.27 -11.70
CA SER A 178 19.43 -2.16 -10.24
C SER A 178 18.18 -1.36 -9.84
N ALA A 179 17.89 -0.25 -10.52
CA ALA A 179 16.71 0.56 -10.23
C ALA A 179 15.39 -0.22 -10.43
N ILE A 180 15.31 -1.03 -11.48
CA ILE A 180 14.15 -1.90 -11.75
C ILE A 180 13.99 -2.95 -10.65
N TRP A 181 15.08 -3.63 -10.30
CA TRP A 181 15.05 -4.65 -9.24
C TRP A 181 14.75 -4.07 -7.87
N ASP A 182 15.23 -2.87 -7.57
CA ASP A 182 14.87 -2.18 -6.33
C ASP A 182 13.36 -1.92 -6.22
N GLY A 183 12.68 -1.67 -7.35
CA GLY A 183 11.23 -1.59 -7.42
C GLY A 183 10.54 -2.93 -7.18
N ILE A 184 10.95 -3.97 -7.90
CA ILE A 184 10.36 -5.32 -7.81
C ILE A 184 10.51 -5.91 -6.41
N TYR A 185 11.70 -5.75 -5.81
CA TYR A 185 12.02 -6.28 -4.48
C TYR A 185 11.69 -5.32 -3.34
N LEU A 186 11.04 -4.18 -3.62
CA LEU A 186 10.63 -3.20 -2.62
C LEU A 186 11.79 -2.73 -1.70
N ARG A 187 12.99 -2.58 -2.28
CA ARG A 187 14.23 -2.26 -1.53
C ARG A 187 14.40 -0.78 -1.22
N CYS A 188 13.56 0.07 -1.80
CA CYS A 188 13.65 1.51 -1.58
C CYS A 188 12.30 2.23 -1.61
N GLU A 189 12.26 3.40 -0.98
CA GLU A 189 11.11 4.31 -1.00
C GLU A 189 11.09 5.07 -2.35
N MET A 190 10.11 4.77 -3.19
CA MET A 190 10.01 5.33 -4.55
C MET A 190 9.40 6.74 -4.59
N HIS A 191 8.56 7.08 -3.62
CA HIS A 191 7.98 8.41 -3.49
C HIS A 191 7.74 8.72 -2.01
N LYS A 192 7.73 10.01 -1.67
CA LYS A 192 7.46 10.49 -0.32
C LYS A 192 6.65 11.78 -0.39
N GLY A 193 5.53 11.82 0.34
CA GLY A 193 4.66 12.99 0.40
C GLY A 193 4.17 13.46 -0.97
N GLY A 194 3.72 12.53 -1.83
CA GLY A 194 3.27 12.85 -3.19
C GLY A 194 4.35 13.23 -4.18
N LYS A 195 5.64 13.15 -3.82
CA LYS A 195 6.75 13.48 -4.70
C LYS A 195 7.64 12.25 -4.94
N PRO A 196 8.00 11.97 -6.20
CA PRO A 196 8.96 10.92 -6.54
C PRO A 196 10.34 11.21 -5.93
N THR A 197 10.98 10.18 -5.36
CA THR A 197 12.36 10.27 -4.88
C THR A 197 13.34 10.17 -6.05
N THR A 198 14.63 10.45 -5.84
CA THR A 198 15.67 10.24 -6.87
C THR A 198 15.68 8.80 -7.37
N ARG A 199 15.50 7.82 -6.47
CA ARG A 199 15.39 6.41 -6.84
C ARG A 199 14.11 6.11 -7.62
N GLY A 200 12.99 6.70 -7.21
CA GLY A 200 11.73 6.61 -7.97
C GLY A 200 11.84 7.14 -9.40
N ARG A 201 12.53 8.27 -9.59
CA ARG A 201 12.80 8.83 -10.92
C ARG A 201 13.70 7.93 -11.76
N ALA A 202 14.78 7.42 -11.16
CA ALA A 202 15.67 6.47 -11.82
C ALA A 202 14.93 5.18 -12.23
N PHE A 203 14.04 4.68 -11.37
CA PHE A 203 13.18 3.55 -11.68
C PHE A 203 12.27 3.81 -12.88
N VAL A 204 11.55 4.95 -12.91
CA VAL A 204 10.67 5.28 -14.04
C VAL A 204 11.45 5.48 -15.33
N ALA A 205 12.63 6.11 -15.27
CA ALA A 205 13.51 6.27 -16.43
C ALA A 205 14.00 4.91 -16.97
N ALA A 206 14.48 4.02 -16.10
CA ALA A 206 14.89 2.67 -16.47
C ALA A 206 13.72 1.85 -17.04
N LEU A 207 12.53 2.00 -16.46
CA LEU A 207 11.33 1.31 -16.94
C LEU A 207 10.89 1.78 -18.33
N ARG A 208 11.07 3.07 -18.66
CA ARG A 208 10.87 3.57 -20.03
C ARG A 208 11.83 2.90 -21.02
N MET A 209 13.11 2.75 -20.66
CA MET A 209 14.08 2.05 -21.51
C MET A 209 13.72 0.58 -21.67
N LEU A 210 13.36 -0.10 -20.59
CA LEU A 210 12.88 -1.49 -20.65
C LEU A 210 11.63 -1.64 -21.52
N HIS A 211 10.70 -0.69 -21.45
CA HIS A 211 9.50 -0.71 -22.30
C HIS A 211 9.88 -0.61 -23.79
N VAL A 212 10.79 0.29 -24.15
CA VAL A 212 11.29 0.42 -25.53
C VAL A 212 11.94 -0.89 -26.02
N VAL A 213 12.81 -1.50 -25.20
CA VAL A 213 13.49 -2.76 -25.59
C VAL A 213 12.48 -3.91 -25.73
N SER A 214 11.60 -4.09 -24.75
CA SER A 214 10.64 -5.21 -24.73
C SER A 214 9.49 -5.07 -25.74
N SER A 215 9.22 -3.85 -26.23
CA SER A 215 8.21 -3.61 -27.27
C SER A 215 8.74 -3.83 -28.69
N ARG A 216 10.04 -3.64 -28.93
CA ARG A 216 10.68 -3.92 -30.23
C ARG A 216 10.84 -5.41 -30.53
N GLY A 217 10.85 -6.24 -29.49
CA GLY A 217 10.99 -7.70 -29.61
C GLY A 217 9.65 -8.44 -29.79
N LYS A 218 8.57 -7.73 -30.09
CA LYS A 218 7.26 -8.28 -30.46
C LYS A 218 7.04 -8.08 -31.95
#